data_AF-A0A924RWV0-F1
#
_entry.id   AF-A0A924RWV0-F1
#
_cell.length_a   1.000
_cell.length_b   1.000
_cell.length_c   1.000
_cell.angle_alpha   90.00
_cell.angle_beta   90.00
_cell.angle_gamma   90.00
#
_symmetry.space_group_name_H-M   'P 1'
#
loop_
_entity.id
_entity.type
_entity.pdbx_description
1 polymer ?
#
loop_
_entity_poly.entity_id
_entity_poly.type
_entity_poly.pdbx_seq_one_letter_code
_entity_poly.pdbx_strand_id
1 'polypeptide(L)' 'HGEIVTFVRKENDQWWLVKTKDGEEGYSFSTYLSPIG' A
#
# COMPACT_ATOMS: atom_id res chain seq x y z
N HIS A 1 0.30 -11.13 11.39
CA HIS A 1 -0.43 -11.12 10.11
C HIS A 1 -0.01 -9.88 9.35
N GLY A 2 0.97 -10.02 8.45
CA GLY A 2 1.31 -8.95 7.49
C GLY A 2 0.66 -9.31 6.17
N GLU A 3 -0.14 -8.40 5.64
CA GLU A 3 -0.69 -8.55 4.29
C GLU A 3 0.30 -7.92 3.30
N ILE A 4 0.64 -8.68 2.24
CA ILE A 4 1.46 -8.14 1.17
C ILE A 4 0.53 -7.43 0.20
N VAL A 5 0.71 -6.11 0.09
CA VAL A 5 0.00 -5.27 -0.86
C VAL A 5 0.99 -4.71 -1.88
N THR A 6 0.53 -4.53 -3.10
CA THR A 6 1.32 -3.92 -4.18
C THR A 6 1.18 -2.41 -4.09
N PHE A 7 2.29 -1.69 -3.99
CA PHE A 7 2.25 -0.23 -4.10
C PHE A 7 1.88 0.17 -5.54
N VAL A 8 0.83 0.99 -5.69
CA VAL A 8 0.34 1.44 -7.00
C VAL A 8 0.86 2.85 -7.29
N ARG A 9 0.52 3.81 -6.43
CA ARG A 9 0.94 5.21 -6.58
C ARG A 9 0.84 5.98 -5.27
N LYS A 10 1.64 7.03 -5.15
CA LYS A 10 1.57 7.97 -4.02
C LYS A 10 0.50 9.02 -4.32
N GLU A 11 -0.59 9.04 -3.55
CA GLU A 11 -1.64 10.04 -3.73
C GLU A 11 -1.33 11.34 -2.99
N ASN A 12 -0.69 11.25 -1.82
CA ASN A 12 -0.11 12.38 -1.10
C ASN A 12 1.03 11.91 -0.15
N ASP A 13 1.61 12.82 0.63
CA ASP A 13 2.73 12.50 1.54
C ASP A 13 2.43 11.47 2.63
N GLN A 14 1.17 11.33 3.03
CA GLN A 14 0.76 10.40 4.08
C GLN A 14 0.05 9.16 3.54
N TRP A 15 -0.68 9.27 2.43
CA TRP A 15 -1.58 8.25 1.89
C TRP A 15 -1.14 7.80 0.52
N TRP A 16 -0.87 6.50 0.43
CA TRP A 16 -0.45 5.82 -0.78
C TRP A 16 -1.55 4.86 -1.22
N LEU A 17 -1.83 4.84 -2.52
CA LEU A 17 -2.72 3.86 -3.12
C LEU A 17 -1.96 2.54 -3.24
N VAL A 18 -2.48 1.52 -2.57
CA VAL A 18 -1.99 0.15 -2.59
C VAL A 18 -3.07 -0.76 -3.15
N LYS A 19 -2.67 -1.86 -3.76
CA LYS A 19 -3.56 -2.86 -4.32
C LYS A 19 -3.34 -4.19 -3.64
N THR A 20 -4.40 -4.76 -3.10
CA THR A 20 -4.35 -6.08 -2.48
C THR A 20 -4.17 -7.16 -3.56
N LYS A 21 -3.80 -8.37 -3.13
CA LYS A 21 -3.70 -9.54 -4.02
C LYS A 21 -5.01 -9.86 -4.76
N ASP A 22 -6.15 -9.50 -4.17
CA ASP A 22 -7.49 -9.70 -4.74
C ASP A 22 -7.84 -8.62 -5.78
N GLY A 23 -6.95 -7.66 -6.00
CA GLY A 23 -7.11 -6.60 -6.98
C GLY A 23 -7.91 -5.40 -6.48
N GLU A 24 -8.22 -5.35 -5.19
CA GLU A 24 -8.89 -4.21 -4.57
C GLU A 24 -7.88 -3.09 -4.30
N GLU A 25 -8.23 -1.89 -4.74
CA GLU A 25 -7.44 -0.68 -4.55
C GLU A 25 -7.87 0.01 -3.26
N GLY A 26 -6.90 0.33 -2.40
CA GLY A 26 -7.15 0.96 -1.11
C GLY A 26 -6.05 1.95 -0.76
N TYR A 27 -6.33 2.85 0.17
CA TYR A 27 -5.35 3.79 0.66
C TYR A 27 -4.72 3.25 1.94
N SER A 28 -3.40 3.28 2.01
CA SER A 28 -2.63 2.92 3.20
C SER A 28 -1.68 4.04 3.57
N PHE A 29 -1.40 4.14 4.86
CA PHE A 29 -0.47 5.13 5.38
C PHE A 29 0.97 4.73 5.05
N SER A 30 1.74 5.68 4.53
CA SER A 30 3.14 5.47 4.13
C SER A 30 4.02 4.96 5.25
N THR A 31 3.74 5.34 6.51
CA THR A 31 4.49 4.91 7.70
C THR A 31 4.30 3.44 8.07
N TYR A 32 3.22 2.80 7.61
CA TYR A 32 2.98 1.38 7.85
C TYR A 32 3.46 0.50 6.68
N LEU A 33 3.79 1.08 5.54
CA LEU A 33 4.26 0.35 4.37
C LEU A 33 5.76 0.13 4.47
N SER A 34 6.17 -1.13 4.57
CA SER A 34 7.57 -1.53 4.54
C SER A 34 7.89 -2.22 3.21
N PRO A 35 8.92 -1.79 2.47
CA PRO A 35 9.36 -2.52 1.28
C PRO A 35 9.85 -3.90 1.70
N ILE A 36 9.29 -4.93 1.08
CA ILE A 36 9.80 -6.29 1.14
C ILE A 36 10.99 -6.37 0.19
N GLY A 37 12.18 -6.60 0.74
CA GLY A 37 13.44 -6.77 0.01
C GLY A 37 13.71 -8.20 -0.41
#